data_AF-A0A956X228-F1
#
_entry.id   AF-A0A956X228-F1
#
_cell.length_a   1.000
_cell.length_b   1.000
_cell.length_c   1.000
_cell.angle_alpha   90.00
_cell.angle_beta   90.00
_cell.angle_gamma   90.00
#
_symmetry.space_group_name_H-M   'P 1'
#
loop_
_entity.id
_entity.type
_entity.pdbx_description
1 polymer ?
#
loop_
_entity_poly.entity_id
_entity_poly.type
_entity_poly.pdbx_seq_one_letter_code
_entity_poly.pdbx_strand_id
1 'polypeptide(L)'
;MLMTYEAILEGNKLKWKGAAPRQTADKKEVAVYVTILETPPLEEPDGQPQGRKMADALAALAALDNRSITDPLAWQEETRQDRPLPRE
;
A
#
# COMPACT_ATOMS: atom_id res chain seq x y z
N MET A 1 3.55 -28.31 -28.75
CA MET A 1 4.23 -27.85 -27.52
C MET A 1 3.39 -26.75 -26.90
N LEU A 2 3.19 -26.77 -25.58
CA LEU A 2 2.55 -25.69 -24.83
C LEU A 2 3.65 -24.74 -24.35
N MET A 3 3.48 -23.44 -24.58
CA MET A 3 4.37 -22.41 -24.05
C MET A 3 3.63 -21.66 -22.96
N THR A 4 4.20 -21.61 -21.77
CA THR A 4 3.64 -20.91 -20.62
C THR A 4 4.17 -19.47 -20.59
N TYR A 5 3.26 -18.51 -20.46
CA TYR A 5 3.60 -17.09 -20.37
C TYR A 5 2.97 -16.52 -19.10
N GLU A 6 3.71 -15.67 -18.39
CA GLU A 6 3.17 -14.97 -17.24
C GLU A 6 2.44 -13.69 -17.64
N ALA A 7 1.21 -13.55 -17.15
CA ALA A 7 0.38 -12.38 -17.33
C ALA A 7 -0.37 -12.03 -16.05
N ILE A 8 -0.81 -10.78 -15.98
CA ILE A 8 -1.79 -10.28 -15.01
C ILE A 8 -3.13 -10.19 -15.74
N LEU A 9 -4.17 -10.78 -15.16
CA LEU A 9 -5.55 -10.63 -15.65
C LEU A 9 -6.17 -9.38 -15.02
N GLU A 10 -6.45 -8.36 -15.81
CA GLU A 10 -7.13 -7.13 -15.38
C GLU A 10 -8.51 -7.05 -16.04
N GLY A 11 -9.56 -7.32 -15.26
CA GLY A 11 -10.90 -7.51 -15.78
C GLY A 11 -10.96 -8.67 -16.77
N ASN A 12 -11.10 -8.35 -18.06
CA ASN A 12 -11.12 -9.32 -19.16
C ASN A 12 -9.94 -9.18 -20.13
N LYS A 13 -8.83 -8.58 -19.68
CA LYS A 13 -7.62 -8.37 -20.50
C LYS A 13 -6.39 -8.97 -19.81
N LEU A 14 -5.61 -9.75 -20.56
CA LEU A 14 -4.31 -10.25 -20.10
C LEU A 14 -3.21 -9.22 -20.41
N LYS A 15 -2.45 -8.83 -19.39
CA LYS A 15 -1.25 -7.99 -19.48
C LYS A 15 -0.01 -8.85 -19.24
N TRP A 16 0.82 -9.05 -20.25
CA TRP A 16 2.05 -9.85 -20.14
C TRP A 16 3.06 -9.17 -19.20
N LYS A 17 3.65 -9.94 -18.28
CA LYS A 17 4.73 -9.45 -17.39
C LYS A 17 6.09 -9.36 -18.10
N GLY A 18 6.20 -9.92 -19.30
CA GLY A 18 7.42 -9.93 -20.10
C GLY A 18 7.11 -9.90 -21.59
N ALA A 19 7.94 -10.57 -22.38
CA ALA A 19 7.74 -10.65 -23.82
C ALA A 19 6.39 -11.34 -24.14
N ALA A 20 5.55 -10.64 -24.89
CA ALA A 20 4.33 -11.21 -25.42
C ALA A 20 4.66 -12.42 -26.31
N PRO A 21 3.78 -13.43 -26.38
CA PRO A 21 3.92 -14.52 -27.33
C PRO A 21 4.09 -13.94 -28.74
N ARG A 22 5.10 -14.41 -29.49
CA ARG A 22 5.24 -14.03 -30.89
C ARG A 22 4.04 -14.58 -31.65
N GLN A 23 3.12 -13.69 -32.03
CA GLN A 23 2.05 -14.03 -32.95
C GLN A 23 2.70 -14.24 -34.32
N THR A 24 2.61 -15.45 -34.86
CA THR A 24 2.96 -15.68 -36.26
C THR A 24 2.00 -14.83 -37.10
N ALA A 25 2.55 -14.03 -38.01
CA ALA A 25 1.84 -12.95 -38.72
C ALA A 25 0.53 -13.36 -39.40
N ASP A 26 0.32 -14.65 -39.65
CA ASP A 26 -0.87 -15.21 -40.31
C ASP A 26 -2.03 -15.53 -39.35
N LYS A 27 -1.82 -15.47 -38.03
CA LYS A 27 -2.86 -15.75 -37.03
C LYS A 27 -3.12 -14.52 -36.16
N LYS A 28 -4.19 -13.79 -36.51
CA LYS A 28 -4.69 -12.63 -35.74
C LYS A 28 -5.24 -13.02 -34.36
N GLU A 29 -5.60 -14.28 -34.18
CA GLU A 29 -6.20 -14.80 -32.94
C GLU A 29 -5.51 -16.11 -32.54
N VAL A 30 -5.15 -16.23 -31.26
CA VAL A 30 -4.48 -17.40 -30.70
C VAL A 30 -5.32 -17.90 -29.54
N ALA A 31 -5.79 -19.14 -29.63
CA ALA A 31 -6.46 -19.81 -28.52
C ALA A 31 -5.44 -20.04 -27.38
N VAL A 32 -5.81 -19.64 -26.17
CA VAL A 32 -4.96 -19.77 -24.98
C VAL A 32 -5.72 -20.44 -23.85
N TYR A 33 -4.99 -21.23 -23.04
CA TYR A 33 -5.49 -21.73 -21.77
C TYR A 33 -4.99 -20.81 -20.66
N VAL A 34 -5.90 -20.38 -19.78
CA VAL A 34 -5.59 -19.49 -18.66
C VAL A 34 -5.77 -20.27 -17.36
N THR A 35 -4.68 -20.42 -16.61
CA THR A 35 -4.71 -20.93 -15.24
C THR A 35 -4.60 -19.74 -14.30
N ILE A 36 -5.62 -19.53 -13.46
CA ILE A 36 -5.59 -18.49 -12.44
C ILE A 36 -4.79 -19.00 -11.26
N LEU A 37 -3.69 -18.31 -10.95
CA LEU A 37 -2.94 -18.56 -9.72
C LEU A 37 -3.65 -17.79 -8.61
N GLU A 38 -4.36 -18.52 -7.75
CA GLU A 38 -4.80 -18.00 -6.47
C GLU A 38 -3.55 -17.81 -5.60
N THR A 39 -2.95 -16.63 -5.68
CA THR A 39 -2.11 -16.20 -4.57
C THR A 39 -3.05 -16.10 -3.38
N PRO A 40 -2.85 -16.88 -2.29
CA PRO A 40 -3.62 -16.64 -1.08
C PRO A 40 -3.50 -15.14 -0.81
N PRO A 41 -4.59 -14.44 -0.45
CA PRO A 41 -4.47 -13.07 0.00
C PRO A 41 -3.30 -13.08 0.97
N LEU A 42 -2.30 -12.20 0.75
CA LEU A 42 -1.36 -11.89 1.82
C LEU A 42 -2.25 -11.69 3.02
N GLU A 43 -2.22 -12.63 3.95
CA GLU A 43 -2.97 -12.51 5.19
C GLU A 43 -2.43 -11.20 5.74
N GLU A 44 -3.20 -10.11 5.59
CA GLU A 44 -2.99 -8.95 6.41
C GLU A 44 -3.02 -9.53 7.82
N PRO A 45 -1.93 -9.39 8.60
CA PRO A 45 -1.78 -10.12 9.85
C PRO A 45 -2.94 -9.71 10.76
N ASP A 46 -3.93 -10.61 10.83
CA ASP A 46 -5.28 -10.39 11.31
C ASP A 46 -6.03 -9.23 10.65
N GLY A 47 -7.28 -9.49 10.25
CA GLY A 47 -8.26 -8.49 9.77
C GLY A 47 -8.68 -7.46 10.83
N GLN A 48 -7.76 -6.99 11.66
CA GLN A 48 -7.93 -5.72 12.36
C GLN A 48 -7.55 -4.62 11.38
N PRO A 49 -8.48 -3.70 11.04
CA PRO A 49 -8.14 -2.56 10.22
C PRO A 49 -6.97 -1.86 10.92
N GLN A 50 -5.86 -1.62 10.22
CA GLN A 50 -4.69 -0.90 10.76
C GLN A 50 -5.09 0.33 11.59
N GLY A 51 -6.19 0.98 11.21
CA GLY A 51 -6.79 2.10 11.94
C GLY A 51 -7.18 1.80 13.39
N ARG A 52 -7.51 0.55 13.76
CA ARG A 52 -7.92 0.20 15.14
C ARG A 52 -6.72 0.12 16.08
N LYS A 53 -5.64 -0.56 15.68
CA LYS A 53 -4.37 -0.55 16.44
C LYS A 53 -3.83 0.87 16.60
N MET A 54 -3.93 1.69 15.55
CA MET A 54 -3.55 3.11 15.59
C MET A 54 -4.45 3.93 16.51
N ALA A 55 -5.77 3.75 16.43
CA ALA A 55 -6.73 4.44 17.29
C ALA A 55 -6.55 4.06 18.77
N ASP A 56 -6.31 2.79 19.06
CA ASP A 56 -6.07 2.30 20.43
C ASP A 56 -4.76 2.88 21.00
N ALA A 57 -3.70 2.94 20.19
CA ALA A 57 -2.45 3.57 20.59
C ALA A 57 -2.61 5.08 20.86
N LEU A 58 -3.36 5.79 20.01
CA LEU A 58 -3.67 7.22 20.22
C LEU A 58 -4.54 7.45 21.46
N ALA A 59 -5.54 6.60 21.70
CA ALA A 59 -6.39 6.66 22.88
C ALA A 59 -5.58 6.40 24.17
N ALA A 60 -4.66 5.44 24.15
CA ALA A 60 -3.74 5.18 25.26
C ALA A 60 -2.83 6.38 25.53
N LEU A 61 -2.31 7.04 24.48
CA LEU A 61 -1.49 8.24 24.62
C LEU A 61 -2.28 9.44 25.16
N ALA A 62 -3.55 9.59 24.77
CA ALA A 62 -4.42 10.66 25.26
C ALA A 62 -4.87 10.45 26.71
N ALA A 63 -4.95 9.20 27.17
CA ALA A 63 -5.26 8.85 28.56
C ALA A 63 -4.09 9.05 29.52
N LEU A 64 -2.87 9.26 29.00
CA LEU A 64 -1.73 9.68 29.83
C LEU A 64 -1.95 11.14 30.22
N ASP A 65 -2.21 11.37 31.51
CA ASP A 65 -2.49 12.69 32.02
C ASP A 65 -1.26 13.61 31.84
N ASN A 66 -1.55 14.80 31.33
CA ASN A 66 -0.69 15.95 31.03
C ASN A 66 0.83 15.73 31.12
N ARG A 67 1.53 15.75 29.97
CA ARG A 67 2.94 16.16 29.98
C ARG A 67 2.97 17.60 30.44
N SER A 68 3.37 17.82 31.69
CA SER A 68 3.49 19.15 32.31
C SER A 68 4.57 19.97 31.59
N ILE A 69 4.21 20.51 30.42
CA ILE A 69 5.00 21.49 29.71
C ILE A 69 4.59 22.84 30.31
N THR A 70 5.46 23.37 31.17
CA THR A 70 5.23 24.60 31.95
C THR A 70 4.86 25.78 31.07
N ASP A 71 5.49 25.89 29.90
CA ASP A 71 5.15 26.86 28.85
C ASP A 71 5.18 26.16 27.49
N PRO A 72 4.01 25.79 26.94
CA PRO A 72 3.93 25.12 25.64
C PRO A 72 4.52 25.94 24.49
N LEU A 73 4.47 27.27 24.58
CA LEU A 73 4.95 28.15 23.52
C LEU A 73 6.48 28.18 23.50
N ALA A 74 7.10 28.37 24.67
CA ALA A 74 8.56 28.34 24.80
C ALA A 74 9.14 26.97 24.42
N TRP A 75 8.49 25.87 24.83
CA TRP A 75 8.90 24.52 24.43
C TRP A 75 8.80 24.30 22.91
N GLN A 76 7.74 24.81 22.28
CA GLN A 76 7.56 24.71 20.84
C GLN A 76 8.60 25.52 20.08
N GLU A 77 8.96 26.70 20.58
CA GLU A 77 10.01 27.55 20.02
C GLU A 77 11.40 26.90 20.11
N GLU A 78 11.73 26.25 21.24
CA GLU A 78 12.99 25.53 21.43
C GLU A 78 13.10 24.27 20.54
N THR A 79 11.97 23.57 20.32
CA THR A 79 11.96 22.30 19.59
C THR A 79 11.93 22.47 18.06
N ARG A 80 11.38 23.57 17.55
CA ARG A 80 11.28 23.79 16.09
C ARG A 80 12.62 24.21 15.49
N GLN A 81 13.22 23.34 14.67
CA GLN A 81 14.40 23.66 13.85
C GLN A 81 14.06 24.13 12.43
N ASP A 82 12.83 23.91 11.96
CA ASP A 82 12.53 23.99 10.52
C ASP A 82 11.88 25.31 10.05
N ARG A 83 11.11 26.02 10.90
CA ARG A 83 10.31 27.15 10.42
C ARG A 83 10.04 28.22 11.50
N PRO A 84 10.35 29.50 11.24
CA PRO A 84 10.00 30.58 12.15
C PRO A 84 8.47 30.68 12.31
N LEU A 85 8.02 30.97 13.53
CA LEU A 85 6.60 31.22 13.81
C LEU A 85 6.16 32.51 13.12
N PRO A 86 4.92 32.58 12.61
CA PRO A 86 4.32 33.85 12.22
C PRO A 86 4.21 34.70 13.49
N ARG A 87 4.90 35.85 13.53
CA ARG A 87 4.69 36.87 14.56
C ARG A 87 3.58 37.79 14.06
N GLU A 88 2.61 38.08 14.92
CA GLU A 88 1.65 39.18 14.71
C GLU A 88 2.33 40.55 14.87
#